data_AF-A0A1N6EXF5-F1
#
_entry.id   AF-A0A1N6EXF5-F1
#
_cell.length_a   1.000
_cell.length_b   1.000
_cell.length_c   1.000
_cell.angle_alpha   90.00
_cell.angle_beta   90.00
_cell.angle_gamma   90.00
#
_symmetry.space_group_name_H-M   'P 1'
#
loop_
_entity.id
_entity.type
_entity.pdbx_description
1 polymer ?
#
loop_
_entity_poly.entity_id
_entity_poly.type
_entity_poly.pdbx_seq_one_letter_code
_entity_poly.pdbx_strand_id
1 'polypeptide(L)'
;MLVLTRKLMEKLYIGDDICVTVVRLEGGQVRLGIEAPREIAVVRAELLPERNRNVATQNANASVRPLVGVQAGAEAGNELTFQSVGAHGIGNRRPGRSR
;
A
#
# COMPACT_ATOMS: atom_id res chain seq x y z
N MET A 1 -1.63 7.21 17.70
CA MET A 1 -1.51 8.65 18.00
C MET A 1 -0.43 8.80 19.05
N LEU A 2 0.57 9.65 18.81
CA LEU A 2 1.64 9.98 19.76
C LEU A 2 1.39 11.39 20.30
N VAL A 3 1.51 11.59 21.62
CA VAL A 3 1.23 12.88 22.28
C VAL A 3 2.49 13.35 23.00
N LEU A 4 2.93 14.56 22.69
CA LEU A 4 4.15 15.16 23.23
C LEU A 4 3.88 16.63 23.58
N THR A 5 4.45 17.10 24.68
CA THR A 5 4.41 18.52 25.07
C THR A 5 5.73 19.17 24.71
N ARG A 6 5.66 20.26 23.94
CA ARG A 6 6.81 21.09 23.56
C ARG A 6 6.63 22.52 24.07
N LYS A 7 7.72 23.15 24.49
CA LYS A 7 7.77 24.58 24.86
C LYS A 7 8.06 25.45 23.63
N LEU A 8 7.98 26.77 23.82
CA LEU A 8 8.37 27.75 22.81
C LEU A 8 9.79 27.48 22.29
N MET A 9 9.99 27.58 20.98
CA MET A 9 11.25 27.30 20.26
C MET A 9 11.75 25.85 20.33
N GLU A 10 11.01 24.94 20.97
CA GLU A 10 11.36 23.52 20.91
C GLU A 10 10.94 22.90 19.57
N LYS A 11 11.71 21.90 19.16
CA LYS A 11 11.54 21.18 17.90
C LYS A 11 11.14 19.72 18.15
N LEU A 12 10.40 19.17 17.19
CA LEU A 12 10.05 17.77 17.07
C LEU A 12 10.36 17.32 15.65
N TYR A 13 11.02 16.17 15.51
CA TYR A 13 11.33 15.56 14.22
C TYR A 13 10.35 14.42 13.93
N ILE A 14 9.95 14.30 12.66
CA ILE A 14 9.11 13.21 12.15
C ILE A 14 9.89 12.55 11.00
N GLY A 15 10.39 11.33 11.23
CA GLY A 15 11.40 10.75 10.36
C GLY A 15 12.68 11.58 10.37
N ASP A 16 13.39 11.61 9.23
CA ASP A 16 14.67 12.32 9.10
C ASP A 16 14.52 13.71 8.45
N ASP A 17 13.47 13.91 7.65
CA ASP A 17 13.36 15.10 6.77
C ASP A 17 12.34 16.14 7.23
N ILE A 18 11.50 15.85 8.23
CA ILE A 18 10.45 16.76 8.70
C ILE A 18 10.79 17.28 10.10
N CYS A 19 10.84 18.60 10.24
CA CYS A 19 11.02 19.29 11.50
C CYS A 19 9.85 20.22 11.79
N VAL A 20 9.21 20.04 12.95
CA VAL A 20 8.14 20.89 13.46
C VAL A 20 8.67 21.72 14.62
N THR A 21 8.54 23.03 14.55
CA THR A 21 9.00 23.99 15.56
C THR A 21 7.83 24.75 16.14
N VAL A 22 7.77 24.88 17.47
CA VAL A 22 6.80 25.75 18.14
C VAL A 22 7.32 27.20 18.10
N VAL A 23 6.77 28.02 17.21
CA VAL A 23 7.26 29.39 16.95
C VAL A 23 6.69 30.40 17.95
N ARG A 24 5.40 30.28 18.28
CA ARG A 24 4.72 31.22 19.20
C ARG A 24 3.56 30.56 19.92
N LEU A 25 3.36 30.94 21.17
CA LEU A 25 2.24 30.54 22.01
C LEU A 25 1.55 31.83 22.48
N GLU A 26 0.33 32.08 22.04
CA GLU A 26 -0.40 33.31 22.40
C GLU A 26 -1.91 33.07 22.35
N GLY A 27 -2.63 33.47 23.40
CA GLY A 27 -4.10 33.42 23.42
C GLY A 27 -4.68 32.02 23.18
N GLY A 28 -3.98 30.95 23.60
CA GLY A 28 -4.36 29.56 23.33
C GLY A 28 -4.12 29.09 21.90
N GLN A 29 -3.59 29.95 21.03
CA GLN A 29 -3.16 29.59 19.68
C GLN A 29 -1.67 29.28 19.65
N VAL A 30 -1.32 28.32 18.80
CA VAL A 30 0.06 27.89 18.58
C VAL A 30 0.44 28.19 17.14
N ARG A 31 1.55 28.89 16.95
CA ARG A 31 2.18 29.01 15.62
C ARG A 31 3.21 27.91 15.47
N LEU A 32 3.03 27.08 14.44
CA LEU A 32 3.94 25.99 14.10
C LEU A 32 4.72 26.37 12.84
N GLY A 33 6.04 26.25 12.90
CA GLY A 33 6.91 26.26 11.74
C GLY A 33 7.13 24.81 11.31
N ILE A 34 6.88 24.48 10.05
CA ILE A 34 7.04 23.13 9.51
C ILE A 34 8.06 23.23 8.39
N GLU A 35 9.18 22.55 8.57
CA GLU A 35 10.23 22.40 7.57
C GLU A 35 10.16 20.97 7.05
N ALA A 36 9.93 20.83 5.75
CA ALA A 36 9.76 19.55 5.07
C ALA A 36 10.26 19.67 3.63
N PRO A 37 10.73 18.55 3.03
CA PRO A 37 11.16 18.53 1.63
C PRO A 37 9.97 18.78 0.69
N ARG A 38 10.27 19.27 -0.53
CA ARG A 38 9.27 19.66 -1.54
C ARG A 38 8.36 18.52 -2.01
N GLU A 39 8.80 17.28 -1.86
CA GLU A 39 8.01 16.09 -2.19
C GLU A 39 6.83 15.90 -1.23
N ILE A 40 6.95 16.39 0.01
CA ILE A 40 5.94 16.22 1.06
C ILE A 40 5.09 17.48 1.14
N ALA A 41 3.84 17.36 0.68
CA ALA A 41 2.88 18.46 0.77
C ALA A 41 2.41 18.67 2.22
N VAL A 42 2.63 19.88 2.75
CA VAL A 42 2.11 20.31 4.04
C VAL A 42 0.85 21.13 3.82
N VAL A 43 -0.29 20.56 4.16
CA VAL A 43 -1.60 21.21 4.02
C VAL A 43 -2.33 21.25 5.35
N ARG A 44 -3.18 22.25 5.53
CA ARG A 44 -4.07 22.31 6.69
C ARG A 44 -5.16 21.24 6.53
N ALA A 45 -5.56 20.63 7.63
CA ALA A 45 -6.47 19.48 7.61
C ALA A 45 -7.81 19.80 6.92
N GLU A 46 -8.32 21.02 7.10
CA GLU A 46 -9.56 21.50 6.48
C GLU A 46 -9.47 21.66 4.95
N LEU A 47 -8.25 21.74 4.40
CA LEU A 47 -8.01 21.84 2.96
C LEU A 47 -7.61 20.49 2.34
N LEU A 48 -7.60 19.41 3.13
CA LEU A 48 -7.19 18.11 2.65
C LEU A 48 -8.24 17.57 1.66
N PRO A 49 -7.87 17.32 0.39
CA PRO A 49 -8.79 16.67 -0.55
C PRO A 49 -9.13 15.27 -0.01
N GLU A 50 -10.39 14.83 -0.17
CA GLU A 50 -10.95 13.61 0.43
C GLU A 50 -10.23 12.28 0.08
N ARG A 51 -9.18 12.35 -0.74
CA ARG A 51 -8.46 11.21 -1.32
C ARG A 51 -7.76 10.29 -0.31
N ASN A 52 -7.54 10.72 0.93
CA ASN A 52 -6.67 10.01 1.89
C ASN A 52 -7.36 9.48 3.17
N ARG A 53 -8.70 9.40 3.25
CA ARG A 53 -9.39 8.78 4.41
C ARG A 53 -9.23 7.25 4.53
N ASN A 54 -8.54 6.58 3.60
CA ASN A 54 -8.51 5.11 3.52
C ASN A 54 -7.52 4.39 4.48
N VAL A 55 -6.87 5.10 5.41
CA VAL A 55 -5.85 4.47 6.29
C VAL A 55 -6.42 4.02 7.65
N ALA A 56 -7.70 4.26 7.95
CA ALA A 56 -8.29 3.90 9.25
C ALA A 56 -9.06 2.56 9.31
N THR A 57 -9.21 1.82 8.19
CA THR A 57 -10.06 0.61 8.16
C THR A 57 -9.34 -0.60 7.54
N GLN A 58 -8.16 -0.97 8.06
CA GLN A 58 -7.50 -2.24 7.66
C GLN A 58 -6.99 -3.06 8.86
N ASN A 59 -7.66 -2.99 10.01
CA ASN A 59 -7.41 -3.88 11.15
C ASN A 59 -8.71 -4.48 11.70
N ALA A 60 -9.58 -5.00 10.83
CA ALA A 60 -10.67 -5.88 11.22
C ALA A 60 -10.33 -7.33 10.86
N ASN A 61 -9.70 -8.02 11.82
CA ASN A 61 -9.77 -9.47 12.05
C ASN A 61 -9.72 -10.40 10.81
N ALA A 62 -8.50 -10.65 10.33
CA ALA A 62 -8.16 -11.89 9.65
C ALA A 62 -8.18 -13.07 10.65
N SER A 63 -9.36 -13.52 11.07
CA SER A 63 -9.50 -14.74 11.87
C SER A 63 -10.93 -15.27 11.91
N VAL A 64 -11.43 -15.84 10.81
CA VAL A 64 -12.43 -16.92 10.88
C VAL A 64 -12.13 -17.93 9.78
N ARG A 65 -11.56 -19.08 10.16
CA ARG A 65 -11.56 -20.30 9.32
C ARG A 65 -12.91 -20.98 9.54
N PRO A 66 -13.79 -21.13 8.54
CA PRO A 66 -14.91 -22.05 8.70
C PRO A 66 -14.37 -23.48 8.52
N LEU A 67 -14.32 -24.23 9.61
CA LEU A 67 -14.41 -25.69 9.54
C LEU A 67 -15.88 -26.00 9.29
N VAL A 68 -16.23 -26.44 8.08
CA VAL A 68 -17.45 -27.22 7.88
C VAL A 68 -17.09 -28.43 7.04
N GLY A 69 -17.07 -29.58 7.71
CA GLY A 69 -17.04 -30.88 7.07
C GLY A 69 -18.43 -31.29 6.60
N VAL A 70 -18.41 -32.10 5.54
CA VAL A 70 -19.33 -33.21 5.25
C VAL A 70 -20.76 -32.87 4.83
N GLN A 71 -20.99 -32.97 3.51
CA GLN A 71 -22.07 -33.68 2.78
C GLN A 71 -22.11 -33.08 1.36
N ALA A 72 -22.34 -33.78 0.25
CA ALA A 72 -22.82 -35.11 -0.04
C ALA A 72 -22.38 -35.47 -1.47
N GLY A 73 -22.38 -36.76 -1.81
CA GLY A 73 -22.10 -37.23 -3.17
C GLY A 73 -23.19 -36.83 -4.18
N ALA A 74 -22.77 -36.69 -5.44
CA ALA A 74 -23.50 -36.99 -6.67
C ALA A 74 -22.61 -36.53 -7.84
N GLU A 75 -21.95 -37.40 -8.59
CA GLU A 75 -22.47 -38.17 -9.74
C GLU A 75 -21.82 -37.64 -11.04
N ALA A 76 -21.32 -38.61 -11.81
CA ALA A 76 -21.23 -38.61 -13.26
C ALA A 76 -20.32 -37.59 -13.99
N GLY A 77 -19.18 -38.11 -14.44
CA GLY A 77 -18.89 -38.16 -15.88
C GLY A 77 -18.39 -36.88 -16.54
N ASN A 78 -17.08 -36.82 -16.80
CA ASN A 78 -16.61 -36.81 -18.17
C ASN A 78 -15.13 -37.22 -18.23
N GLU A 79 -14.89 -38.42 -18.71
CA GLU A 79 -13.58 -38.88 -19.16
C GLU A 79 -13.27 -38.22 -20.49
N LEU A 80 -12.21 -37.41 -20.55
CA LEU A 80 -11.52 -37.12 -21.81
C LEU A 80 -10.02 -37.34 -21.61
N THR A 81 -9.68 -38.62 -21.52
CA THR A 81 -8.40 -39.14 -22.02
C THR A 81 -8.47 -39.09 -23.55
N PHE A 82 -7.46 -38.56 -24.24
CA PHE A 82 -6.77 -39.30 -25.30
C PHE A 82 -5.44 -38.63 -25.69
N GLN A 83 -4.45 -39.50 -25.83
CA GLN A 83 -3.03 -39.27 -26.03
C GLN A 83 -2.66 -39.00 -27.50
N SER A 84 -1.56 -38.24 -27.66
CA SER A 84 -0.48 -38.34 -28.64
C SER A 84 -0.71 -38.91 -30.05
N VAL A 85 -0.36 -38.11 -31.06
CA VAL A 85 0.45 -38.45 -32.27
C VAL A 85 0.90 -37.11 -32.89
N GLY A 86 2.10 -36.88 -33.41
CA GLY A 86 3.35 -37.60 -33.47
C GLY A 86 4.45 -36.58 -33.86
N ALA A 87 5.70 -36.96 -33.63
CA ALA A 87 6.88 -36.20 -34.02
C ALA A 87 6.97 -35.99 -35.55
N HIS A 88 7.38 -34.80 -35.98
CA HIS A 88 8.03 -34.40 -37.26
C HIS A 88 8.09 -32.86 -37.20
N GLY A 89 9.18 -32.11 -37.34
CA GLY A 89 10.51 -32.32 -37.87
C GLY A 89 10.97 -30.93 -38.38
N ILE A 90 12.21 -30.55 -38.03
CA ILE A 90 13.13 -29.69 -38.80
C ILE A 90 12.67 -28.28 -39.25
N GLY A 91 13.39 -27.22 -38.83
CA GLY A 91 13.33 -25.94 -39.55
C GLY A 91 13.96 -24.68 -38.95
N ASN A 92 15.21 -24.70 -38.45
CA ASN A 92 15.92 -23.43 -38.16
C ASN A 92 16.35 -22.73 -39.46
N ARG A 93 15.53 -21.80 -39.96
CA ARG A 93 15.91 -20.86 -41.02
C ARG A 93 16.31 -19.50 -40.43
N ARG A 94 17.63 -19.25 -40.49
CA ARG A 94 18.42 -18.00 -40.62
C ARG A 94 17.77 -16.66 -40.22
N PRO A 95 18.60 -15.76 -39.68
CA PRO A 95 18.86 -14.52 -40.42
C PRO A 95 20.36 -14.31 -40.68
N GLY A 96 20.75 -14.32 -41.96
CA GLY A 96 21.85 -13.48 -42.44
C GLY A 96 21.23 -12.13 -42.83
N ARG A 97 21.93 -10.99 -42.81
CA ARG A 97 23.26 -10.79 -43.39
C ARG A 97 23.79 -9.45 -42.89
N SER A 98 25.01 -9.45 -42.36
CA SER A 98 25.82 -8.23 -42.17
C SER A 98 26.77 -8.13 -43.36
N ARG A 99 26.66 -7.03 -44.10
CA ARG A 99 27.71 -6.25 -44.78
C ARG A 99 27.06 -5.11 -45.54
#